data_AF-A0A3M4M615-F1
#
_entry.id   AF-A0A3M4M615-F1
#
_cell.length_a   1.000
_cell.length_b   1.000
_cell.length_c   1.000
_cell.angle_alpha   90.00
_cell.angle_beta   90.00
_cell.angle_gamma   90.00
#
_symmetry.space_group_name_H-M   'P 1'
#
loop_
_entity.id
_entity.type
_entity.pdbx_description
1 polymer ?
#
loop_
_entity_poly.entity_id
_entity_poly.type
_entity_poly.pdbx_seq_one_letter_code
_entity_poly.pdbx_strand_id
1 'polypeptide(L)'
;MRSALAISLLAAILSGCASHADRNPDGTWINQTAIDAAVKGGNLREALLANGPNLEWQVNTKANQATYSNGFELGEGKIASAADGKLHINFYGNFAEDLTVKGDSLVQAASESGPEQHFEKPENPAADGAPPGSSFEKALYGAYMGGKWTIVSGDGQGSTVQFLPDGSVQGLPENDRYALCLAGDCAAMSGEYDSMWLEKNEQGNPWIFARKGKQLEIFQALNEARSDEMPQLRPGPRRWLLEQQ
;
A
#
# COMPACT_ATOMS: atom_id res chain seq x y z
N MET A 1 -52.94 -59.01 10.14
CA MET A 1 -52.30 -58.47 11.35
C MET A 1 -50.78 -58.58 11.19
N ARG A 2 -50.08 -57.44 11.18
CA ARG A 2 -48.73 -57.18 11.70
C ARG A 2 -48.09 -56.03 10.92
N SER A 3 -48.13 -54.86 11.55
CA SER A 3 -47.43 -53.64 11.17
C SER A 3 -45.92 -53.77 11.39
N ALA A 4 -45.12 -53.23 10.49
CA ALA A 4 -43.77 -52.69 10.75
C ALA A 4 -43.40 -51.80 9.54
N LEU A 5 -43.52 -50.46 9.64
CA LEU A 5 -42.44 -49.53 10.00
C LEU A 5 -41.16 -49.70 9.14
N ALA A 6 -41.01 -48.83 8.16
CA ALA A 6 -39.73 -48.51 7.53
C ALA A 6 -39.76 -47.03 7.07
N ILE A 7 -39.72 -46.13 8.05
CA ILE A 7 -39.35 -44.73 7.87
C ILE A 7 -37.89 -44.61 8.35
N SER A 8 -37.11 -43.80 7.64
CA SER A 8 -35.76 -43.30 7.98
C SER A 8 -34.58 -44.10 7.42
N LEU A 9 -33.98 -43.59 6.34
CA LEU A 9 -32.52 -43.54 6.12
C LEU A 9 -32.21 -42.69 4.87
N LEU A 10 -32.39 -41.39 5.00
CA LEU A 10 -31.87 -40.35 4.10
C LEU A 10 -31.17 -39.30 4.98
N ALA A 11 -30.05 -39.69 5.56
CA ALA A 11 -29.13 -38.80 6.25
C ALA A 11 -27.70 -39.34 6.04
N ALA A 12 -26.77 -38.45 5.71
CA ALA A 12 -25.41 -38.67 5.20
C ALA A 12 -25.41 -38.90 3.67
N ILE A 13 -25.06 -37.92 2.83
CA ILE A 13 -23.75 -37.27 2.79
C ILE A 13 -23.91 -35.75 2.56
N LEU A 14 -23.86 -34.97 3.64
CA LEU A 14 -23.42 -33.56 3.61
C LEU A 14 -22.18 -33.46 4.50
N SER A 15 -21.16 -34.28 4.23
CA SER A 15 -19.80 -33.95 4.65
C SER A 15 -19.30 -32.88 3.68
N GLY A 16 -19.84 -31.66 3.82
CA GLY A 16 -19.19 -30.49 3.27
C GLY A 16 -17.77 -30.49 3.81
N CYS A 17 -16.80 -30.44 2.91
CA CYS A 17 -15.41 -30.21 3.24
C CYS A 17 -15.36 -28.90 4.03
N ALA A 18 -15.39 -28.99 5.36
CA ALA A 18 -14.88 -27.92 6.20
C ALA A 18 -13.37 -27.91 5.96
N SER A 19 -12.96 -27.31 4.84
CA SER A 19 -11.59 -26.86 4.69
C SER A 19 -11.33 -26.00 5.91
N HIS A 20 -10.52 -26.51 6.85
CA HIS A 20 -10.01 -25.69 7.95
C HIS A 20 -9.38 -24.48 7.27
N ALA A 21 -10.03 -23.32 7.35
CA ALA A 21 -9.52 -22.09 6.77
C ALA A 21 -8.11 -21.92 7.33
N ASP A 22 -7.13 -21.66 6.45
CA ASP A 22 -5.76 -21.42 6.90
C ASP A 22 -5.79 -20.22 7.86
N ARG A 23 -5.32 -20.45 9.08
CA ARG A 23 -5.25 -19.42 10.14
C ARG A 23 -3.83 -18.96 10.39
N ASN A 24 -2.90 -19.32 9.49
CA ASN A 24 -1.51 -18.92 9.59
C ASN A 24 -1.39 -17.40 9.33
N PRO A 25 -0.98 -16.60 10.32
CA PRO A 25 -0.82 -15.17 10.14
C PRO A 25 0.52 -14.80 9.49
N ASP A 26 1.48 -15.72 9.39
CA ASP A 26 2.85 -15.42 8.97
C ASP A 26 2.92 -14.83 7.56
N GLY A 27 3.89 -13.94 7.36
CA GLY A 27 4.21 -13.28 6.09
C GLY A 27 3.65 -11.86 5.98
N THR A 28 3.66 -11.35 4.76
CA THR A 28 3.28 -9.95 4.45
C THR A 28 1.79 -9.83 4.14
N TRP A 29 1.20 -8.72 4.58
CA TRP A 29 -0.19 -8.33 4.34
C TRP A 29 -0.24 -6.84 3.99
N ILE A 30 -0.95 -6.46 2.94
CA ILE A 30 -1.00 -5.08 2.43
C ILE A 30 -2.43 -4.53 2.49
N ASN A 31 -2.57 -3.22 2.69
CA ASN A 31 -3.86 -2.53 2.67
C ASN A 31 -4.32 -2.34 1.22
N GLN A 32 -4.81 -3.41 0.59
CA GLN A 32 -5.27 -3.40 -0.80
C GLN A 32 -6.43 -2.41 -1.01
N THR A 33 -7.28 -2.21 -0.01
CA THR A 33 -8.38 -1.24 -0.07
C THR A 33 -7.86 0.20 -0.28
N ALA A 34 -6.76 0.57 0.37
CA ALA A 34 -6.12 1.87 0.17
C ALA A 34 -5.60 2.06 -1.26
N ILE A 35 -5.00 1.00 -1.84
CA ILE A 35 -4.54 1.00 -3.23
C ILE A 35 -5.73 1.16 -4.19
N ASP A 36 -6.79 0.37 -3.99
CA ASP A 36 -7.99 0.42 -4.82
C ASP A 36 -8.67 1.79 -4.75
N ALA A 37 -8.68 2.42 -3.58
CA ALA A 37 -9.18 3.78 -3.39
C ALA A 37 -8.34 4.80 -4.16
N ALA A 38 -7.00 4.72 -4.08
CA ALA A 38 -6.11 5.60 -4.82
C ALA A 38 -6.29 5.47 -6.34
N VAL A 39 -6.44 4.24 -6.85
CA VAL A 39 -6.60 3.98 -8.29
C VAL A 39 -7.89 4.55 -8.86
N LYS A 40 -8.99 4.55 -8.08
CA LYS A 40 -10.28 5.17 -8.46
C LYS A 40 -10.14 6.67 -8.78
N GLY A 41 -9.07 7.31 -8.33
CA GLY A 41 -8.67 8.66 -8.68
C GLY A 41 -8.94 9.66 -7.57
N GLY A 42 -8.40 10.87 -7.74
CA GLY A 42 -8.33 11.88 -6.69
C GLY A 42 -6.90 12.05 -6.19
N ASN A 43 -6.75 12.62 -5.01
CA ASN A 43 -5.46 12.78 -4.34
C ASN A 43 -5.01 11.42 -3.75
N LEU A 44 -3.80 10.99 -4.06
CA LEU A 44 -3.22 9.74 -3.61
C LEU A 44 -3.20 9.68 -2.09
N ARG A 45 -2.61 10.68 -1.44
CA ARG A 45 -2.42 10.63 0.02
C ARG A 45 -3.74 10.71 0.77
N GLU A 46 -4.70 11.50 0.31
CA GLU A 46 -6.05 11.51 0.88
C GLU A 46 -6.70 10.11 0.81
N ALA A 47 -6.57 9.43 -0.33
CA ALA A 47 -7.12 8.08 -0.48
C ALA A 47 -6.44 7.08 0.45
N LEU A 48 -5.11 7.17 0.65
CA LEU A 48 -4.40 6.33 1.60
C LEU A 48 -4.84 6.60 3.04
N LEU A 49 -4.84 7.88 3.45
CA LEU A 49 -5.23 8.31 4.81
C LEU A 49 -6.67 7.90 5.16
N ALA A 50 -7.59 7.96 4.20
CA ALA A 50 -8.98 7.56 4.40
C ALA A 50 -9.15 6.05 4.68
N ASN A 51 -8.14 5.23 4.36
CA ASN A 51 -8.15 3.78 4.59
C ASN A 51 -7.24 3.35 5.76
N GLY A 52 -6.91 4.31 6.62
CA GLY A 52 -6.16 4.11 7.86
C GLY A 52 -4.64 4.23 7.68
N PRO A 53 -3.91 4.47 8.79
CA PRO A 53 -2.50 4.85 8.74
C PRO A 53 -1.57 3.70 8.34
N ASN A 54 -1.92 2.45 8.64
CA ASN A 54 -1.06 1.32 8.35
C ASN A 54 -1.28 0.81 6.92
N LEU A 55 -0.19 0.63 6.18
CA LEU A 55 -0.20 0.24 4.77
C LEU A 55 0.26 -1.21 4.58
N GLU A 56 1.16 -1.70 5.42
CA GLU A 56 1.67 -3.06 5.37
C GLU A 56 1.86 -3.62 6.79
N TRP A 57 1.56 -4.91 6.97
CA TRP A 57 1.98 -5.73 8.10
C TRP A 57 2.92 -6.83 7.64
N GLN A 58 3.94 -7.11 8.44
CA GLN A 58 4.78 -8.30 8.36
C GLN A 58 4.69 -9.06 9.67
N VAL A 59 4.26 -10.32 9.62
CA VAL A 59 4.08 -11.15 10.80
C VAL A 59 5.05 -12.33 10.75
N ASN A 60 5.76 -12.56 11.85
CA ASN A 60 6.66 -13.68 12.03
C ASN A 60 6.48 -14.28 13.44
N THR A 61 5.56 -15.24 13.55
CA THR A 61 5.26 -15.94 14.80
C THR A 61 6.45 -16.75 15.32
N LYS A 62 7.31 -17.29 14.44
CA LYS A 62 8.53 -18.01 14.85
C LYS A 62 9.52 -17.10 15.57
N ALA A 63 9.60 -15.82 15.17
CA ALA A 63 10.43 -14.82 15.81
C ALA A 63 9.70 -14.03 16.92
N ASN A 64 8.41 -14.31 17.15
CA ASN A 64 7.52 -13.52 18.02
C ASN A 64 7.52 -12.01 17.66
N GLN A 65 7.57 -11.70 16.36
CA GLN A 65 7.68 -10.33 15.87
C GLN A 65 6.55 -10.01 14.89
N ALA A 66 5.98 -8.82 15.00
CA ALA A 66 5.10 -8.24 14.00
C ALA A 66 5.52 -6.78 13.77
N THR A 67 5.66 -6.40 12.51
CA THR A 67 6.04 -5.03 12.12
C THR A 67 4.96 -4.47 11.21
N TYR A 68 4.58 -3.20 11.40
CA TYR A 68 3.79 -2.47 10.42
C TYR A 68 4.59 -1.33 9.79
N SER A 69 4.20 -0.91 8.58
CA SER A 69 4.69 0.30 7.91
C SER A 69 3.53 1.22 7.55
N ASN A 70 3.71 2.52 7.75
CA ASN A 70 2.78 3.57 7.29
C ASN A 70 3.33 4.35 6.07
N GLY A 71 4.39 3.86 5.44
CA GLY A 71 5.07 4.53 4.32
C GLY A 71 6.12 5.57 4.76
N PHE A 72 6.36 5.74 6.06
CA PHE A 72 7.47 6.53 6.60
C PHE A 72 8.10 5.87 7.83
N GLU A 73 7.28 5.51 8.81
CA GLU A 73 7.69 4.87 10.05
C GLU A 73 7.43 3.37 10.04
N LEU A 74 8.24 2.66 10.81
CA LEU A 74 8.06 1.26 11.13
C LEU A 74 7.66 1.12 12.59
N GLY A 75 6.51 0.51 12.84
CA GLY A 75 6.13 0.05 14.17
C GLY A 75 6.62 -1.36 14.38
N GLU A 76 7.57 -1.57 15.30
CA GLU A 76 8.07 -2.90 15.64
C GLU A 76 7.45 -3.40 16.95
N GLY A 77 6.70 -4.50 16.86
CA GLY A 77 5.97 -5.09 17.97
C GLY A 77 6.38 -6.52 18.28
N LYS A 78 6.17 -6.92 19.53
CA LYS A 78 6.35 -8.30 20.00
C LYS A 78 5.01 -9.01 20.09
N ILE A 79 4.91 -10.19 19.48
CA ILE A 79 3.73 -11.03 19.57
C ILE A 79 3.68 -11.63 20.98
N ALA A 80 2.73 -11.19 21.79
CA ALA A 80 2.53 -11.67 23.15
C ALA A 80 1.68 -12.95 23.20
N SER A 81 0.76 -13.10 22.25
CA SER A 81 0.01 -14.34 22.05
C SER A 81 -0.37 -14.51 20.58
N ALA A 82 -0.38 -15.76 20.11
CA ALA A 82 -0.85 -16.16 18.79
C ALA A 82 -1.61 -17.48 18.93
N ALA A 83 -2.94 -17.43 18.92
CA ALA A 83 -3.79 -18.61 19.07
C ALA A 83 -4.99 -18.51 18.12
N ASP A 84 -5.26 -19.58 17.37
CA ASP A 84 -6.40 -19.66 16.44
C ASP A 84 -6.48 -18.49 15.44
N GLY A 85 -5.34 -18.03 14.94
CA GLY A 85 -5.25 -16.90 14.01
C GLY A 85 -5.50 -15.53 14.64
N LYS A 86 -5.62 -15.46 15.97
CA LYS A 86 -5.69 -14.20 16.74
C LYS A 86 -4.34 -13.89 17.34
N LEU A 87 -3.88 -12.67 17.15
CA LEU A 87 -2.59 -12.18 17.62
C LEU A 87 -2.81 -10.97 18.49
N HIS A 88 -2.08 -10.91 19.59
CA HIS A 88 -1.94 -9.72 20.42
C HIS A 88 -0.49 -9.24 20.34
N ILE A 89 -0.28 -8.01 19.87
CA ILE A 89 1.03 -7.45 19.59
C ILE A 89 1.27 -6.28 20.54
N ASN A 90 2.32 -6.38 21.36
CA ASN A 90 2.74 -5.30 22.26
C ASN A 90 3.81 -4.46 21.60
N PHE A 91 3.63 -3.14 21.64
CA PHE A 91 4.61 -2.17 21.17
C PHE A 91 5.31 -1.46 22.33
N TYR A 92 6.47 -0.89 22.04
CA TYR A 92 7.10 0.04 22.96
C TYR A 92 6.22 1.29 23.15
N GLY A 93 6.07 1.76 24.39
CA GLY A 93 5.17 2.87 24.71
C GLY A 93 3.79 2.45 25.27
N ASN A 94 3.63 1.19 25.66
CA ASN A 94 2.43 0.64 26.33
C ASN A 94 1.15 0.68 25.49
N PHE A 95 1.25 0.61 24.16
CA PHE A 95 0.10 0.34 23.31
C PHE A 95 0.19 -1.05 22.68
N ALA A 96 -0.95 -1.57 22.24
CA ALA A 96 -1.05 -2.88 21.64
C ALA A 96 -2.02 -2.86 20.45
N GLU A 97 -1.81 -3.77 19.52
CA GLU A 97 -2.71 -4.01 18.39
C GLU A 97 -3.18 -5.47 18.43
N ASP A 98 -4.43 -5.68 18.09
CA ASP A 98 -5.01 -7.02 17.93
C ASP A 98 -5.24 -7.32 16.46
N LEU A 99 -4.67 -8.42 15.98
CA LEU A 99 -4.84 -8.90 14.60
C LEU A 99 -5.62 -10.21 14.60
N THR A 100 -6.48 -10.40 13.60
CA THR A 100 -7.22 -11.64 13.39
C THR A 100 -7.21 -12.06 11.93
N VAL A 101 -6.76 -13.27 11.66
CA VAL A 101 -6.89 -13.91 10.34
C VAL A 101 -8.33 -14.35 10.12
N LYS A 102 -8.96 -13.84 9.06
CA LYS A 102 -10.31 -14.18 8.61
C LYS A 102 -10.27 -14.62 7.14
N GLY A 103 -10.04 -15.91 6.90
CA GLY A 103 -9.86 -16.42 5.54
C GLY A 103 -8.59 -15.83 4.93
N ASP A 104 -8.73 -15.18 3.77
CA ASP A 104 -7.63 -14.57 3.03
C ASP A 104 -7.33 -13.12 3.46
N SER A 105 -7.92 -12.66 4.57
CA SER A 105 -7.73 -11.32 5.12
C SER A 105 -7.14 -11.35 6.52
N LEU A 106 -6.28 -10.38 6.82
CA LEU A 106 -5.84 -10.03 8.16
C LEU A 106 -6.58 -8.77 8.60
N VAL A 107 -7.28 -8.83 9.73
CA VAL A 107 -8.03 -7.70 10.28
C VAL A 107 -7.31 -7.17 11.50
N GLN A 108 -6.89 -5.91 11.45
CA GLN A 108 -6.47 -5.16 12.62
C GLN A 108 -7.71 -4.56 13.28
N ALA A 109 -7.97 -4.90 14.53
CA ALA A 109 -9.11 -4.36 15.27
C ALA A 109 -8.95 -2.86 15.51
N ALA A 110 -10.07 -2.15 15.68
CA ALA A 110 -10.03 -0.77 16.15
C ALA A 110 -9.44 -0.72 17.58
N SER A 111 -8.64 0.29 17.84
CA SER A 111 -7.90 0.48 19.09
C SER A 111 -7.83 1.98 19.42
N GLU A 112 -7.13 2.35 20.50
CA GLU A 112 -6.85 3.75 20.79
C GLU A 112 -5.93 4.40 19.74
N SER A 113 -5.14 3.60 19.03
CA SER A 113 -4.21 4.04 17.97
C SER A 113 -4.85 4.21 16.61
N GLY A 114 -6.05 3.65 16.35
CA GLY A 114 -6.68 3.81 15.05
C GLY A 114 -7.97 3.02 14.82
N PRO A 115 -8.60 3.24 13.65
CA PRO A 115 -9.77 2.48 13.23
C PRO A 115 -9.42 1.04 12.87
N GLU A 116 -10.45 0.19 12.72
CA GLU A 116 -10.27 -1.14 12.14
C GLU A 116 -9.70 -1.03 10.72
N GLN A 117 -8.72 -1.86 10.38
CA GLN A 117 -8.12 -1.94 9.05
C GLN A 117 -8.07 -3.38 8.55
N HIS A 118 -8.15 -3.54 7.23
CA HIS A 118 -8.19 -4.83 6.55
C HIS A 118 -7.00 -4.93 5.60
N PHE A 119 -6.34 -6.08 5.63
CA PHE A 119 -5.15 -6.36 4.84
C PHE A 119 -5.29 -7.70 4.13
N GLU A 120 -4.65 -7.81 2.98
CA GLU A 120 -4.68 -8.98 2.12
C GLU A 120 -3.25 -9.43 1.79
N LYS A 121 -3.08 -10.69 1.41
CA LYS A 121 -1.79 -11.14 0.89
C LYS A 121 -1.51 -10.43 -0.45
N PRO A 122 -0.32 -9.83 -0.65
CA PRO A 122 0.00 -9.23 -1.94
C PRO A 122 0.08 -10.31 -3.03
N GLU A 123 -0.51 -10.05 -4.20
CA GLU A 123 -0.42 -10.97 -5.35
C GLU A 123 1.04 -11.18 -5.81
N ASN A 124 1.82 -10.10 -5.79
CA ASN A 124 3.21 -10.07 -6.23
C ASN A 124 4.08 -9.44 -5.13
N PRO A 125 4.41 -10.18 -4.06
CA PRO A 125 5.20 -9.65 -2.95
C PRO A 125 6.55 -9.09 -3.40
N ALA A 126 7.12 -8.21 -2.57
CA ALA A 126 8.52 -7.83 -2.70
C ALA A 126 9.44 -9.05 -2.51
N ALA A 127 10.70 -8.93 -2.92
CA ALA A 127 11.67 -10.00 -2.74
C ALA A 127 11.89 -10.31 -1.24
N ASP A 128 12.26 -11.55 -0.94
CA ASP A 128 12.60 -11.95 0.43
C ASP A 128 13.71 -11.04 0.99
N GLY A 129 13.51 -10.54 2.20
CA GLY A 129 14.43 -9.60 2.85
C GLY A 129 14.34 -8.15 2.38
N ALA A 130 13.39 -7.81 1.51
CA ALA A 130 13.07 -6.42 1.22
C ALA A 130 12.61 -5.67 2.50
N PRO A 131 12.90 -4.36 2.61
CA PRO A 131 12.46 -3.56 3.75
C PRO A 131 10.93 -3.62 3.96
N PRO A 132 10.44 -3.48 5.21
CA PRO A 132 9.01 -3.35 5.45
C PRO A 132 8.38 -2.17 4.73
N GLY A 133 7.20 -2.39 4.15
CA GLY A 133 6.49 -1.46 3.26
C GLY A 133 6.72 -1.73 1.76
N SER A 134 7.77 -2.45 1.38
CA SER A 134 8.11 -2.64 -0.04
C SER A 134 7.07 -3.44 -0.83
N SER A 135 6.30 -4.35 -0.21
CA SER A 135 5.26 -5.07 -0.95
C SER A 135 4.06 -4.17 -1.23
N PHE A 136 3.69 -3.34 -0.25
CA PHE A 136 2.67 -2.30 -0.45
C PHE A 136 3.09 -1.31 -1.55
N GLU A 137 4.32 -0.77 -1.48
CA GLU A 137 4.83 0.16 -2.49
C GLU A 137 4.81 -0.46 -3.89
N LYS A 138 5.31 -1.70 -4.03
CA LYS A 138 5.32 -2.40 -5.31
C LYS A 138 3.90 -2.59 -5.87
N ALA A 139 2.95 -2.99 -5.03
CA ALA A 139 1.55 -3.14 -5.42
C ALA A 139 0.93 -1.79 -5.82
N LEU A 140 1.14 -0.74 -5.02
CA LEU A 140 0.68 0.61 -5.29
C LEU A 140 1.28 1.16 -6.60
N TYR A 141 2.58 1.02 -6.81
CA TYR A 141 3.27 1.51 -7.99
C TYR A 141 2.75 0.82 -9.25
N GLY A 142 2.59 -0.50 -9.20
CA GLY A 142 2.00 -1.26 -10.30
C GLY A 142 0.57 -0.84 -10.63
N ALA A 143 -0.26 -0.58 -9.61
CA ALA A 143 -1.68 -0.27 -9.81
C ALA A 143 -1.94 1.21 -10.15
N TYR A 144 -1.20 2.13 -9.54
CA TYR A 144 -1.44 3.58 -9.60
C TYR A 144 -0.67 4.27 -10.73
N MET A 145 0.62 3.96 -10.87
CA MET A 145 1.51 4.55 -11.89
C MET A 145 1.78 3.60 -13.05
N GLY A 146 1.64 2.29 -12.83
CA GLY A 146 2.13 1.27 -13.73
C GLY A 146 1.55 1.31 -15.14
N GLY A 147 2.32 0.74 -16.07
CA GLY A 147 1.96 0.63 -17.48
C GLY A 147 2.63 1.67 -18.36
N LYS A 148 2.15 1.76 -19.59
CA LYS A 148 2.70 2.65 -20.61
C LYS A 148 1.89 3.93 -20.72
N TRP A 149 2.60 5.03 -20.86
CA TRP A 149 2.06 6.37 -20.96
C TRP A 149 2.66 7.05 -22.17
N THR A 150 1.88 7.88 -22.85
CA THR A 150 2.36 8.74 -23.93
C THR A 150 2.57 10.14 -23.37
N ILE A 151 3.74 10.75 -23.63
CA ILE A 151 3.96 12.17 -23.32
C ILE A 151 3.18 12.99 -24.35
N VAL A 152 2.05 13.55 -23.96
CA VAL A 152 1.22 14.37 -24.88
C VAL A 152 1.67 15.84 -24.91
N SER A 153 2.35 16.30 -23.86
CA SER A 153 2.98 17.63 -23.78
C SER A 153 4.17 17.60 -22.82
N GLY A 154 5.24 18.31 -23.18
CA GLY A 154 6.45 18.41 -22.37
C GLY A 154 7.69 17.86 -23.08
N ASP A 155 8.80 17.79 -22.34
CA ASP A 155 10.05 17.24 -22.85
C ASP A 155 9.82 15.77 -23.26
N GLY A 156 10.26 15.40 -24.47
CA GLY A 156 10.04 14.06 -25.02
C GLY A 156 8.65 13.81 -25.61
N GLN A 157 7.85 14.85 -25.89
CA GLN A 157 6.51 14.74 -26.49
C GLN A 157 6.45 13.72 -27.65
N GLY A 158 5.44 12.87 -27.61
CA GLY A 158 5.22 11.74 -28.53
C GLY A 158 5.90 10.43 -28.11
N SER A 159 6.82 10.47 -27.15
CA SER A 159 7.51 9.28 -26.65
C SER A 159 6.64 8.48 -25.67
N THR A 160 6.97 7.20 -25.53
CA THR A 160 6.37 6.34 -24.50
C THR A 160 7.21 6.35 -23.23
N VAL A 161 6.54 6.57 -22.10
CA VAL A 161 7.07 6.39 -20.75
C VAL A 161 6.51 5.11 -20.16
N GLN A 162 7.32 4.35 -19.42
CA GLN A 162 6.87 3.18 -18.68
C GLN A 162 7.30 3.29 -17.23
N PHE A 163 6.32 3.37 -16.32
CA PHE A 163 6.55 3.25 -14.88
C PHE A 163 6.45 1.78 -14.49
N LEU A 164 7.44 1.29 -13.75
CA LEU A 164 7.52 -0.09 -13.31
C LEU A 164 7.23 -0.21 -11.80
N PRO A 165 6.73 -1.38 -11.34
CA PRO A 165 6.40 -1.59 -9.92
C PRO A 165 7.59 -1.50 -8.96
N ASP A 166 8.83 -1.62 -9.45
CA ASP A 166 10.05 -1.54 -8.64
C ASP A 166 10.57 -0.10 -8.46
N GLY A 167 9.81 0.89 -8.91
CA GLY A 167 10.19 2.30 -8.88
C GLY A 167 11.11 2.72 -10.02
N SER A 168 11.38 1.87 -11.01
CA SER A 168 12.10 2.31 -12.21
C SER A 168 11.16 2.98 -13.23
N VAL A 169 11.69 3.95 -13.97
CA VAL A 169 10.98 4.62 -15.07
C VAL A 169 11.82 4.57 -16.34
N GLN A 170 11.18 4.28 -17.47
CA GLN A 170 11.82 4.24 -18.78
C GLN A 170 11.17 5.27 -19.69
N GLY A 171 11.96 5.94 -20.53
CA GLY A 171 11.47 6.87 -21.55
C GLY A 171 11.06 8.26 -21.05
N LEU A 172 11.05 8.50 -19.74
CA LEU A 172 10.89 9.85 -19.18
C LEU A 172 12.25 10.57 -19.26
N PRO A 173 12.37 11.71 -19.98
CA PRO A 173 13.65 12.39 -20.14
C PRO A 173 14.31 12.72 -18.80
N GLU A 174 15.63 12.51 -18.72
CA GLU A 174 16.46 12.77 -17.54
C GLU A 174 15.97 12.11 -16.24
N ASN A 175 15.26 10.98 -16.31
CA ASN A 175 14.83 10.23 -15.13
C ASN A 175 14.89 8.72 -15.38
N ASP A 176 15.35 7.95 -14.40
CA ASP A 176 15.35 6.47 -14.44
C ASP A 176 14.71 5.82 -13.22
N ARG A 177 14.40 6.58 -12.17
CA ARG A 177 13.62 6.11 -11.02
C ARG A 177 12.61 7.14 -10.52
N TYR A 178 11.60 6.63 -9.82
CA TYR A 178 10.58 7.40 -9.13
C TYR A 178 10.21 6.77 -7.79
N ALA A 179 9.75 7.59 -6.87
CA ALA A 179 9.13 7.14 -5.62
C ALA A 179 7.95 8.04 -5.26
N LEU A 180 6.79 7.47 -4.93
CA LEU A 180 5.63 8.25 -4.50
C LEU A 180 5.80 8.62 -3.03
N CYS A 181 5.48 9.87 -2.69
CA CYS A 181 5.42 10.28 -1.30
C CYS A 181 4.14 9.77 -0.63
N LEU A 182 4.28 8.86 0.33
CA LEU A 182 3.15 8.24 1.03
C LEU A 182 2.85 8.93 2.36
N ALA A 183 3.89 9.32 3.11
CA ALA A 183 3.79 9.92 4.45
C ALA A 183 5.08 10.69 4.82
N GLY A 184 5.18 11.15 6.07
CA GLY A 184 6.41 11.73 6.62
C GLY A 184 6.77 13.12 6.08
N ASP A 185 8.06 13.44 6.10
CA ASP A 185 8.57 14.77 5.74
C ASP A 185 8.18 15.18 4.31
N CYS A 186 8.19 14.26 3.34
CA CYS A 186 7.79 14.59 1.98
C CYS A 186 6.31 15.04 1.91
N ALA A 187 5.45 14.44 2.73
CA ALA A 187 4.03 14.77 2.79
C ALA A 187 3.80 16.08 3.55
N ALA A 188 4.57 16.33 4.61
CA ALA A 188 4.57 17.60 5.32
C ALA A 188 5.02 18.75 4.42
N MET A 189 6.09 18.55 3.64
CA MET A 189 6.62 19.56 2.73
C MET A 189 5.69 19.86 1.55
N SER A 190 4.96 18.87 1.02
CA SER A 190 4.03 19.09 -0.11
C SER A 190 2.61 19.47 0.30
N GLY A 191 2.29 19.49 1.60
CA GLY A 191 1.03 19.96 2.13
C GLY A 191 -0.17 19.15 1.63
N GLU A 192 -1.02 19.75 0.79
CA GLU A 192 -2.18 19.09 0.16
C GLU A 192 -1.82 18.39 -1.16
N TYR A 193 -0.67 18.69 -1.75
CA TYR A 193 -0.31 18.17 -3.06
C TYR A 193 0.29 16.77 -2.97
N ASP A 194 -0.03 15.91 -3.94
CA ASP A 194 0.70 14.68 -4.13
C ASP A 194 2.08 14.99 -4.70
N SER A 195 3.08 14.34 -4.13
CA SER A 195 4.46 14.53 -4.53
C SER A 195 5.15 13.20 -4.83
N MET A 196 6.15 13.27 -5.70
CA MET A 196 7.01 12.14 -6.00
C MET A 196 8.45 12.62 -6.09
N TRP A 197 9.38 11.73 -5.78
CA TRP A 197 10.77 11.90 -6.14
C TRP A 197 10.96 11.39 -7.57
N LEU A 198 11.63 12.17 -8.42
CA LEU A 198 12.14 11.68 -9.70
C LEU A 198 13.65 11.88 -9.70
N GLU A 199 14.38 10.86 -10.15
CA GLU A 199 15.85 10.88 -10.13
C GLU A 199 16.48 10.27 -11.38
N LYS A 200 17.74 10.64 -11.57
CA LYS A 200 18.66 10.12 -12.56
C LYS A 200 20.00 9.88 -11.91
N ASN A 201 20.53 8.66 -12.02
CA ASN A 201 21.84 8.32 -11.46
C ASN A 201 21.99 8.79 -9.98
N GLU A 202 20.98 8.48 -9.14
CA GLU A 202 20.92 8.83 -7.70
C GLU A 202 20.87 10.33 -7.38
N GLN A 203 20.68 11.18 -8.39
CA GLN A 203 20.43 12.61 -8.22
C GLN A 203 18.99 12.89 -8.61
N GLY A 204 18.20 13.36 -7.65
CA GLY A 204 16.79 13.61 -7.86
C GLY A 204 16.29 14.91 -7.28
N ASN A 205 15.03 15.18 -7.56
CA ASN A 205 14.32 16.35 -7.08
C ASN A 205 12.88 15.95 -6.70
N PRO A 206 12.24 16.67 -5.77
CA PRO A 206 10.81 16.51 -5.55
C PRO A 206 10.03 17.12 -6.72
N TRP A 207 8.93 16.46 -7.06
CA TRP A 207 7.96 16.88 -8.07
C TRP A 207 6.57 16.83 -7.47
N ILE A 208 5.71 17.75 -7.91
CA ILE A 208 4.28 17.69 -7.60
C ILE A 208 3.58 17.01 -8.77
N PHE A 209 2.58 16.19 -8.51
CA PHE A 209 1.79 15.59 -9.56
C PHE A 209 0.31 15.57 -9.26
N ALA A 210 -0.49 15.42 -10.31
CA ALA A 210 -1.92 15.19 -10.20
C ALA A 210 -2.32 14.10 -11.20
N ARG A 211 -3.03 13.08 -10.72
CA ARG A 211 -3.55 12.00 -11.56
C ARG A 211 -5.08 12.08 -11.62
N LYS A 212 -5.62 12.12 -12.83
CA LYS A 212 -7.07 12.09 -13.08
C LYS A 212 -7.40 11.04 -14.12
N GLY A 213 -7.81 9.87 -13.64
CA GLY A 213 -8.06 8.72 -14.51
C GLY A 213 -6.82 8.34 -15.30
N LYS A 214 -6.88 8.47 -16.62
CA LYS A 214 -5.78 8.17 -17.54
C LYS A 214 -4.80 9.32 -17.77
N GLN A 215 -5.01 10.47 -17.15
CA GLN A 215 -4.12 11.62 -17.30
C GLN A 215 -3.25 11.79 -16.06
N LEU A 216 -1.97 12.05 -16.28
CA LEU A 216 -0.99 12.38 -15.24
C LEU A 216 -0.32 13.71 -15.61
N GLU A 217 -0.44 14.69 -14.72
CA GLU A 217 0.27 15.96 -14.81
C GLU A 217 1.42 15.96 -13.81
N ILE A 218 2.60 16.36 -14.25
CA ILE A 218 3.81 16.48 -13.41
C ILE A 218 4.30 17.92 -13.49
N PHE A 219 4.45 18.54 -12.32
CA PHE A 219 4.78 19.94 -12.13
C PHE A 219 6.11 20.06 -11.40
N GLN A 220 6.92 21.03 -11.84
CA GLN A 220 8.10 21.41 -11.08
C GLN A 220 7.68 21.79 -9.65
N ALA A 221 8.32 21.22 -8.63
CA ALA A 221 8.11 21.66 -7.26
C ALA A 221 8.86 22.97 -7.02
N LEU A 222 8.16 23.99 -6.53
CA LEU A 222 8.76 25.25 -6.11
C LEU A 222 8.75 25.32 -4.59
N ASN A 223 9.91 25.64 -3.99
CA ASN A 223 10.00 25.90 -2.56
C ASN A 223 9.70 27.37 -2.28
N GLU A 224 8.62 27.66 -1.55
CA GLU A 224 8.25 29.00 -1.12
C GLU A 224 8.81 29.36 0.27
N ALA A 225 9.44 28.41 0.96
CA ALA A 225 10.04 28.62 2.27
C ALA A 225 11.38 29.37 2.17
N ARG A 226 11.72 30.09 3.24
CA ARG A 226 13.06 30.65 3.41
C ARG A 226 14.10 29.55 3.65
N SER A 227 15.38 29.88 3.52
CA SER A 227 16.47 28.91 3.67
C SER A 227 16.59 28.30 5.07
N ASP A 228 16.04 28.97 6.09
CA ASP A 228 16.01 28.54 7.49
C ASP A 228 14.65 27.95 7.91
N GLU A 229 13.69 27.83 6.98
CA GLU A 229 12.37 27.28 7.20
C GLU A 229 12.26 25.86 6.61
N MET A 230 11.32 25.07 7.14
CA MET A 230 10.95 23.80 6.53
C MET A 230 10.45 24.04 5.10
N PRO A 231 10.91 23.26 4.10
CA PRO A 231 10.46 23.45 2.71
C PRO A 231 8.94 23.39 2.58
N GLN A 232 8.39 24.30 1.78
CA GLN A 232 6.98 24.36 1.44
C GLN A 232 6.85 24.27 -0.08
N LEU A 233 6.53 23.08 -0.55
CA LEU A 233 6.50 22.74 -1.96
C LEU A 233 5.11 23.02 -2.55
N ARG A 234 5.08 23.82 -3.62
CA ARG A 234 3.88 24.09 -4.41
C ARG A 234 4.07 23.73 -5.88
N PRO A 235 2.98 23.41 -6.61
CA PRO A 235 3.06 23.18 -8.05
C PRO A 235 3.48 24.47 -8.77
N GLY A 236 4.62 24.39 -9.45
CA GLY A 236 5.07 25.38 -10.42
C GLY A 236 4.56 25.09 -11.83
N PRO A 237 5.32 25.46 -12.87
CA PRO A 237 4.97 25.14 -14.25
C PRO A 237 4.83 23.63 -14.47
N ARG A 238 3.80 23.24 -15.24
CA ARG A 238 3.63 21.86 -15.70
C ARG A 238 4.77 21.50 -16.65
N ARG A 239 5.50 20.43 -16.35
CA ARG A 239 6.61 19.93 -17.16
C ARG A 239 6.21 18.78 -18.05
N TRP A 240 5.31 17.92 -17.59
CA TRP A 240 4.76 16.85 -18.39
C TRP A 240 3.25 16.72 -18.22
N LEU A 241 2.58 16.43 -19.33
CA LEU A 241 1.25 15.82 -19.35
C LEU A 241 1.39 14.48 -20.05
N LEU A 242 0.96 13.42 -19.37
CA LEU A 242 1.02 12.06 -19.85
C LEU A 242 -0.40 11.48 -19.94
N GLU A 243 -0.61 10.61 -20.92
CA GLU A 243 -1.86 9.87 -21.10
C GLU A 243 -1.59 8.37 -21.14
N GLN A 244 -2.29 7.61 -20.30
CA GLN A 244 -2.14 6.16 -20.21
C GLN A 244 -2.66 5.49 -21.49
N GLN A 245 -1.87 4.55 -22.03
CA GLN A 245 -2.20 3.77 -23.24
C GLN A 245 -3.32 2.75 -23.01
#